data_AF-A0A933X2J4-F1
#
_entry.id   AF-A0A933X2J4-F1
#
_cell.length_a   1.000
_cell.length_b   1.000
_cell.length_c   1.000
_cell.angle_alpha   90.00
_cell.angle_beta   90.00
_cell.angle_gamma   90.00
#
_symmetry.space_group_name_H-M   'P 1'
#
loop_
_entity.id
_entity.type
_entity.pdbx_description
1 polymer ?
#
loop_
_entity_poly.entity_id
_entity_poly.type
_entity_poly.pdbx_seq_one_letter_code
_entity_poly.pdbx_strand_id
1 'polypeptide(L)'
;MASNSAQKRVQMPADSFAEALRGLSKNLGEEAKIQVKKAILDDLPEMLGLKSSVDLKAGQQYSLADLEKAKNEGETKAGKKYEHRLTQERTFFIQAETQVKQQITAIQEDIHKMAKSLGDLGKEVQIATMQSVVNPGVYHRNFFETLRSLISSLRTKVAESKNWLAANNARAKQKKGMYWTQAKKSGTKFTLSSERYMVTSTG
;
A
#
# COMPACT_ATOMS: atom_id res chain seq x y z
N MET A 1 34.58 9.72 -11.90
CA MET A 1 33.80 10.03 -10.69
C MET A 1 33.01 8.79 -10.31
N ALA A 2 33.49 8.03 -9.32
CA ALA A 2 32.97 6.72 -8.97
C ALA A 2 31.98 6.83 -7.80
N SER A 3 30.73 6.43 -8.02
CA SER A 3 29.68 6.39 -7.00
C SER A 3 29.75 5.07 -6.23
N ASN A 4 29.90 5.19 -4.92
CA ASN A 4 30.05 4.08 -3.97
C ASN A 4 28.66 3.53 -3.61
N SER A 5 28.27 2.37 -4.14
CA SER A 5 27.04 1.66 -3.77
C SER A 5 27.32 0.68 -2.64
N ALA A 6 26.90 1.02 -1.42
CA ALA A 6 27.01 0.15 -0.26
C ALA A 6 26.10 -1.10 -0.42
N GLN A 7 26.72 -2.22 -0.80
CA GLN A 7 26.08 -3.55 -0.77
C GLN A 7 25.80 -3.93 0.68
N LYS A 8 24.52 -3.97 1.06
CA LYS A 8 24.05 -4.53 2.32
C LYS A 8 24.30 -6.04 2.30
N ARG A 9 25.38 -6.49 2.94
CA ARG A 9 25.71 -7.92 3.10
C ARG A 9 24.58 -8.62 3.85
N VAL A 10 24.01 -9.65 3.23
CA VAL A 10 23.16 -10.64 3.89
C VAL A 10 24.01 -11.31 4.96
N GLN A 11 23.63 -11.15 6.22
CA GLN A 11 24.28 -11.85 7.34
C GLN A 11 23.88 -13.33 7.22
N MET A 12 24.87 -14.19 6.96
CA MET A 12 24.69 -15.64 7.05
C MET A 12 24.34 -15.99 8.50
N PRO A 13 23.44 -16.96 8.75
CA PRO A 13 23.22 -17.46 10.11
C PRO A 13 24.51 -18.09 10.63
N ALA A 14 24.82 -17.83 11.92
CA ALA A 14 26.06 -18.21 12.56
C ALA A 14 26.29 -19.74 12.54
N ASP A 15 27.42 -20.17 11.99
CA ASP A 15 27.78 -21.59 11.81
C ASP A 15 28.27 -22.26 13.11
N SER A 16 28.07 -21.66 14.29
CA SER A 16 28.41 -22.32 15.55
C SER A 16 27.61 -21.78 16.74
N PHE A 17 27.16 -22.69 17.60
CA PHE A 17 26.58 -22.40 18.91
C PHE A 17 27.42 -21.41 19.73
N ALA A 18 28.75 -21.49 19.63
CA ALA A 18 29.66 -20.59 20.31
C ALA A 18 29.56 -19.14 19.79
N GLU A 19 29.24 -18.96 18.51
CA GLU A 19 29.08 -17.66 17.88
C GLU A 19 27.71 -17.05 18.21
N ALA A 20 26.66 -17.87 18.30
CA ALA A 20 25.36 -17.47 18.86
C ALA A 20 25.49 -17.02 20.33
N LEU A 21 26.27 -17.74 21.14
CA LEU A 21 26.52 -17.39 22.55
C LEU A 21 27.38 -16.11 22.70
N ARG A 22 28.36 -15.91 21.80
CA ARG A 22 29.21 -14.71 21.76
C ARG A 22 28.44 -13.48 21.26
N GLY A 23 27.45 -13.67 20.40
CA GLY A 23 26.49 -12.62 20.01
C GLY A 23 25.56 -12.20 21.15
N LEU A 24 25.19 -13.16 22.02
CA LEU A 24 24.32 -12.94 23.17
C LEU A 24 24.92 -12.00 24.22
N SER A 25 26.23 -12.01 24.42
CA SER A 25 26.88 -11.16 25.44
C SER A 25 26.96 -9.68 25.05
N LYS A 26 26.83 -9.36 23.77
CA LYS A 26 26.99 -7.98 23.27
C LYS A 26 25.70 -7.15 23.27
N ASN A 27 24.52 -7.77 23.31
CA ASN A 27 23.24 -7.09 23.07
C ASN A 27 22.16 -7.45 24.11
N LEU A 28 22.31 -7.06 25.38
CA LEU A 28 21.30 -7.32 26.40
C LEU A 28 20.86 -6.07 27.18
N GLY A 29 19.79 -5.42 26.70
CA GLY A 29 18.91 -4.54 27.50
C GLY A 29 17.82 -5.35 28.23
N GLU A 30 17.27 -4.82 29.32
CA GLU A 30 16.49 -5.58 30.32
C GLU A 30 15.18 -6.20 29.80
N GLU A 31 14.46 -5.53 28.89
CA GLU A 31 13.19 -6.05 28.34
C GLU A 31 13.41 -7.16 27.30
N ALA A 32 14.48 -7.08 26.52
CA ALA A 32 14.87 -8.12 25.56
C ALA A 32 15.40 -9.39 26.26
N LYS A 33 15.98 -9.26 27.46
CA LYS A 33 16.45 -10.41 28.27
C LYS A 33 15.33 -11.40 28.58
N ILE A 34 14.09 -10.94 28.78
CA ILE A 34 12.99 -11.79 29.24
C ILE A 34 12.38 -12.59 28.09
N GLN A 35 12.17 -11.95 26.93
CA GLN A 35 11.57 -12.60 25.76
C GLN A 35 12.55 -13.59 25.09
N VAL A 36 13.84 -13.22 25.02
CA VAL A 36 14.89 -14.08 24.46
C VAL A 36 15.19 -15.28 25.38
N LYS A 37 15.17 -15.10 26.71
CA LYS A 37 15.33 -16.23 27.65
C LYS A 37 14.24 -17.28 27.49
N LYS A 38 12.97 -16.88 27.36
CA LYS A 38 11.86 -17.83 27.20
C LYS A 38 11.92 -18.56 25.86
N ALA A 39 12.13 -17.84 24.76
CA ALA A 39 12.19 -18.45 23.43
C ALA A 39 13.37 -19.42 23.24
N ILE A 40 14.52 -19.18 23.89
CA ILE A 40 15.71 -20.02 23.78
C ILE A 40 15.69 -21.20 24.76
N LEU A 41 15.25 -20.99 26.01
CA LEU A 41 15.22 -22.06 27.03
C LEU A 41 14.19 -23.14 26.70
N ASP A 42 13.08 -22.79 26.04
CA ASP A 42 12.04 -23.76 25.68
C ASP A 42 12.43 -24.63 24.47
N ASP A 43 13.30 -24.14 23.57
CA ASP A 43 13.67 -24.85 22.32
C ASP A 43 15.02 -25.60 22.44
N LEU A 44 15.83 -25.28 23.46
CA LEU A 44 17.15 -25.91 23.70
C LEU A 44 17.09 -27.44 23.94
N PRO A 45 16.15 -27.98 24.74
CA PRO A 45 16.09 -29.41 25.03
C PRO A 45 15.80 -30.23 23.78
N GLU A 46 14.86 -29.75 22.96
CA GLU A 46 14.44 -30.42 21.72
C GLU A 46 15.50 -30.34 20.62
N MET A 47 16.23 -29.23 20.53
CA MET A 47 17.35 -29.05 19.60
C MET A 47 18.55 -29.95 19.96
N LEU A 48 18.73 -30.28 21.25
CA LEU A 48 19.75 -31.22 21.73
C LEU A 48 19.31 -32.69 21.66
N GLY A 49 18.11 -32.97 21.14
CA GLY A 49 17.58 -34.35 21.09
C GLY A 49 17.21 -34.92 22.46
N LEU A 50 17.25 -34.09 23.51
CA LEU A 50 16.83 -34.47 24.85
C LEU A 50 15.30 -34.38 24.88
N LYS A 51 14.63 -35.53 24.91
CA LYS A 51 13.18 -35.57 25.13
C LYS A 51 12.88 -34.76 26.40
N SER A 52 12.01 -33.77 26.29
CA SER A 52 11.59 -32.83 27.35
C SER A 52 10.89 -33.48 28.56
N SER A 53 11.05 -34.79 28.75
CA SER A 53 10.45 -35.57 29.83
C SER A 53 11.29 -36.80 30.23
N VAL A 54 12.62 -36.74 30.15
CA VAL A 54 13.46 -37.77 30.78
C VAL A 54 13.96 -37.18 32.09
N ASP A 55 13.43 -37.69 33.21
CA ASP A 55 14.00 -37.46 34.54
C ASP A 55 15.46 -37.89 34.51
N LEU A 56 16.37 -36.93 34.36
CA LEU A 56 17.81 -37.17 34.39
C LEU A 56 18.19 -37.52 35.83
N LYS A 57 18.14 -38.80 36.17
CA LYS A 57 18.69 -39.29 37.44
C LYS A 57 20.22 -39.20 37.37
N ALA A 58 20.79 -38.39 38.26
CA ALA A 58 22.24 -38.27 38.42
C ALA A 58 22.85 -39.67 38.64
N GLY A 59 23.80 -40.06 37.78
CA GLY A 59 24.50 -41.35 37.86
C GLY A 59 24.12 -42.41 36.82
N GLN A 60 23.18 -42.15 35.90
CA GLN A 60 22.88 -43.07 34.80
C GLN A 60 23.92 -42.97 33.66
N GLN A 61 24.52 -44.09 33.29
CA GLN A 61 25.39 -44.19 32.11
C GLN A 61 24.53 -44.41 30.87
N TYR A 62 24.57 -43.47 29.94
CA TYR A 62 23.92 -43.59 28.64
C TYR A 62 24.89 -44.20 27.63
N SER A 63 24.40 -45.11 26.78
CA SER A 63 25.20 -45.66 25.69
C SER A 63 25.49 -44.57 24.65
N LEU A 64 26.71 -44.53 24.13
CA LEU A 64 27.10 -43.60 23.06
C LEU A 64 26.18 -43.71 21.83
N ALA A 65 25.69 -44.92 21.54
CA ALA A 65 24.74 -45.15 20.44
C ALA A 65 23.37 -44.49 20.65
N ASP A 66 22.88 -44.44 21.89
CA ASP A 66 21.61 -43.79 22.23
C ASP A 66 21.73 -42.26 22.14
N LEU A 67 22.89 -41.72 22.50
CA LEU A 67 23.20 -40.30 22.36
C LEU A 67 23.31 -39.87 20.89
N GLU A 68 23.96 -40.67 20.05
CA GLU A 68 24.03 -40.41 18.60
C GLU A 68 22.65 -40.47 17.94
N LYS A 69 21.82 -41.46 18.32
CA LYS A 69 20.44 -41.55 17.83
C LYS A 69 19.61 -40.35 18.27
N ALA A 70 19.68 -39.96 19.55
CA ALA A 70 18.99 -38.78 20.06
C ALA A 70 19.45 -37.50 19.35
N LYS A 71 20.76 -37.35 19.11
CA LYS A 71 21.34 -36.23 18.37
C LYS A 71 20.81 -36.18 16.93
N ASN A 72 20.82 -37.29 16.20
CA ASN A 72 20.30 -37.35 14.83
C ASN A 72 18.78 -37.08 14.77
N GLU A 73 18.02 -37.59 15.76
CA GLU A 73 16.58 -37.27 15.91
C GLU A 73 16.36 -35.78 16.23
N GLY A 74 17.22 -35.17 17.05
CA GLY A 74 17.21 -33.73 17.35
C GLY A 74 17.52 -32.88 16.12
N GLU A 75 18.58 -33.23 15.38
CA GLU A 75 18.99 -32.55 14.14
C GLU A 75 17.90 -32.62 13.07
N THR A 76 17.29 -33.79 12.86
CA THR A 76 16.20 -33.95 11.88
C THR A 76 14.93 -33.17 12.27
N LYS A 77 14.57 -33.13 13.57
CA LYS A 77 13.45 -32.33 14.06
C LYS A 77 13.73 -30.83 13.97
N ALA A 78 14.93 -30.39 14.34
CA ALA A 78 15.36 -29.00 14.22
C ALA A 78 15.35 -28.55 12.75
N GLY A 79 15.84 -29.40 11.83
CA GLY A 79 15.77 -29.16 10.39
C GLY A 79 14.33 -28.98 9.89
N LYS A 80 13.41 -29.88 10.26
CA LYS A 80 11.99 -29.78 9.90
C LYS A 80 11.32 -28.51 10.45
N LYS A 81 11.61 -28.12 11.70
CA LYS A 81 11.10 -26.88 12.28
C LYS A 81 11.61 -25.65 11.53
N TYR A 82 12.88 -25.65 11.14
CA TYR A 82 13.48 -24.58 10.35
C TYR A 82 12.83 -24.46 8.96
N GLU A 83 12.68 -25.57 8.24
CA GLU A 83 11.97 -25.60 6.96
C GLU A 83 10.54 -25.08 7.10
N HIS A 84 9.83 -25.52 8.16
CA HIS A 84 8.47 -25.04 8.42
C HIS A 84 8.45 -23.52 8.63
N ARG A 85 9.37 -22.97 9.42
CA ARG A 85 9.49 -21.50 9.62
C ARG A 85 9.75 -20.77 8.30
N LEU A 86 10.68 -21.24 7.48
CA LEU A 86 10.97 -20.63 6.16
C LEU A 86 9.75 -20.66 5.24
N THR A 87 9.00 -21.77 5.22
CA THR A 87 7.77 -21.86 4.42
C THR A 87 6.71 -20.87 4.91
N GLN A 88 6.51 -20.76 6.22
CA GLN A 88 5.59 -19.79 6.82
C GLN A 88 5.97 -18.36 6.46
N GLU A 89 7.24 -17.97 6.62
CA GLU A 89 7.74 -16.63 6.25
C GLU A 89 7.52 -16.33 4.76
N ARG A 90 7.81 -17.31 3.89
CA ARG A 90 7.56 -17.17 2.44
C ARG A 90 6.07 -17.00 2.15
N THR A 91 5.21 -17.79 2.79
CA THR A 91 3.75 -17.68 2.58
C THR A 91 3.22 -16.33 3.02
N PHE A 92 3.70 -15.81 4.16
CA PHE A 92 3.33 -14.48 4.66
C PHE A 92 3.76 -13.38 3.68
N PHE A 93 4.99 -13.46 3.15
CA PHE A 93 5.47 -12.50 2.16
C PHE A 93 4.63 -12.51 0.88
N ILE A 94 4.33 -13.70 0.33
CA ILE A 94 3.48 -13.85 -0.86
C ILE A 94 2.07 -13.30 -0.59
N GLN A 95 1.50 -13.57 0.59
CA GLN A 95 0.20 -13.03 0.98
C GLN A 95 0.22 -11.49 1.04
N ALA A 96 1.24 -10.89 1.64
CA ALA A 96 1.39 -9.44 1.67
C ALA A 96 1.49 -8.83 0.26
N GLU A 97 2.29 -9.44 -0.63
CA GLU A 97 2.44 -8.98 -2.02
C GLU A 97 1.14 -9.09 -2.81
N THR A 98 0.43 -10.21 -2.67
CA THR A 98 -0.87 -10.41 -3.33
C THR A 98 -1.93 -9.43 -2.83
N GLN A 99 -1.96 -9.11 -1.53
CA GLN A 99 -2.84 -8.09 -0.98
C GLN A 99 -2.55 -6.70 -1.57
N VAL A 100 -1.28 -6.31 -1.66
CA VAL A 100 -0.90 -5.02 -2.27
C VAL A 100 -1.32 -4.97 -3.74
N LYS A 101 -1.12 -6.07 -4.48
CA LYS A 101 -1.55 -6.17 -5.88
C LYS A 101 -3.06 -6.04 -6.04
N GLN A 102 -3.84 -6.68 -5.19
CA GLN A 102 -5.30 -6.57 -5.18
C GLN A 102 -5.75 -5.13 -4.89
N GLN A 103 -5.13 -4.46 -3.92
CA GLN A 103 -5.43 -3.05 -3.61
C GLN A 103 -5.13 -2.13 -4.79
N ILE A 104 -3.97 -2.29 -5.44
CA ILE A 104 -3.61 -1.52 -6.63
C ILE A 104 -4.63 -1.73 -7.75
N THR A 105 -5.02 -2.98 -8.00
CA THR A 105 -6.01 -3.33 -9.03
C THR A 105 -7.36 -2.67 -8.75
N ALA A 106 -7.83 -2.71 -7.51
CA ALA A 106 -9.07 -2.05 -7.10
C ALA A 106 -9.01 -0.52 -7.31
N ILE A 107 -7.89 0.12 -6.96
CA ILE A 107 -7.70 1.57 -7.18
C ILE A 107 -7.69 1.90 -8.68
N GLN A 108 -7.04 1.07 -9.50
CA GLN A 108 -7.02 1.23 -10.96
C GLN A 108 -8.44 1.14 -11.55
N GLU A 109 -9.25 0.18 -11.11
CA GLU A 109 -10.66 0.06 -11.54
C GLU A 109 -11.49 1.28 -11.14
N ASP A 110 -11.29 1.80 -9.93
CA ASP A 110 -11.97 3.02 -9.45
C ASP A 110 -11.58 4.23 -10.31
N ILE A 111 -10.29 4.39 -10.59
CA ILE A 111 -9.78 5.43 -11.49
C ILE A 111 -10.42 5.28 -12.87
N HIS A 112 -10.48 4.06 -13.40
CA HIS A 112 -11.05 3.81 -14.72
C HIS A 112 -12.54 4.19 -14.79
N LYS A 113 -13.33 3.85 -13.77
CA LYS A 113 -14.74 4.26 -13.65
C LYS A 113 -14.89 5.78 -13.59
N MET A 114 -14.02 6.47 -12.84
CA MET A 114 -14.04 7.93 -12.77
C MET A 114 -13.66 8.56 -14.10
N ALA A 115 -12.60 8.08 -14.75
CA ALA A 115 -12.10 8.59 -16.03
C ALA A 115 -13.18 8.57 -17.13
N LYS A 116 -14.03 7.54 -17.20
CA LYS A 116 -15.16 7.48 -18.15
C LYS A 116 -16.09 8.69 -18.06
N SER A 117 -16.24 9.29 -16.87
CA SER A 117 -17.09 10.47 -16.67
C SER A 117 -16.46 11.79 -17.15
N LEU A 118 -15.16 11.80 -17.46
CA LEU A 118 -14.42 12.99 -17.90
C LEU A 118 -14.29 13.14 -19.42
N GLY A 119 -14.77 12.20 -20.23
CA GLY A 119 -14.69 12.29 -21.70
C GLY A 119 -13.26 12.11 -22.22
N ASP A 120 -12.78 12.98 -23.11
CA ASP A 120 -11.46 12.84 -23.75
C ASP A 120 -10.29 12.91 -22.76
N LEU A 121 -10.40 13.72 -21.69
CA LEU A 121 -9.41 13.76 -20.61
C LEU A 121 -9.33 12.42 -19.84
N GLY A 122 -10.38 11.61 -19.90
CA GLY A 122 -10.42 10.27 -19.33
C GLY A 122 -9.60 9.24 -20.12
N LYS A 123 -9.37 9.44 -21.42
CA LYS A 123 -8.69 8.46 -22.27
C LYS A 123 -7.21 8.31 -21.91
N GLU A 124 -6.51 9.43 -21.70
CA GLU A 124 -5.10 9.42 -21.31
C GLU A 124 -4.89 8.84 -19.91
N VAL A 125 -5.77 9.21 -18.97
CA VAL A 125 -5.78 8.66 -17.61
C VAL A 125 -6.02 7.15 -17.61
N GLN A 126 -6.93 6.69 -18.48
CA GLN A 126 -7.21 5.26 -18.65
C GLN A 126 -5.99 4.51 -19.19
N ILE A 127 -5.28 5.06 -20.18
CA ILE A 127 -4.05 4.45 -20.71
C ILE A 127 -2.99 4.34 -19.61
N ALA A 128 -2.78 5.41 -18.84
CA ALA A 128 -1.80 5.43 -17.75
C ALA A 128 -2.14 4.45 -16.62
N THR A 129 -3.42 4.20 -16.34
CA THR A 129 -3.84 3.23 -15.29
C THR A 129 -3.87 1.78 -15.75
N MET A 130 -3.98 1.51 -17.06
CA MET A 130 -3.95 0.14 -17.60
C MET A 130 -2.53 -0.43 -17.73
N GLN A 131 -1.48 0.38 -17.52
CA GLN A 131 -0.12 -0.12 -17.53
C GLN A 131 0.11 -1.06 -16.34
N SER A 132 0.48 -2.30 -16.65
CA SER A 132 0.77 -3.35 -15.67
C SER A 132 1.99 -2.97 -14.83
N VAL A 133 1.83 -2.94 -13.50
CA VAL A 133 2.96 -2.79 -12.58
C VAL A 133 3.60 -4.16 -12.36
N VAL A 134 4.84 -4.30 -12.82
CA VAL A 134 5.59 -5.57 -12.80
C VAL A 134 5.95 -5.99 -11.37
N ASN A 135 6.20 -5.04 -10.45
CA ASN A 135 6.50 -5.30 -9.04
C ASN A 135 5.68 -4.35 -8.13
N PRO A 136 4.44 -4.71 -7.77
CA PRO A 136 3.58 -3.87 -6.96
C PRO A 136 4.17 -3.72 -5.55
N GLY A 137 4.31 -2.47 -5.11
CA GLY A 137 4.87 -2.15 -3.80
C GLY A 137 4.16 -0.95 -3.19
N VAL A 138 4.54 -0.59 -1.96
CA VAL A 138 3.92 0.51 -1.21
C VAL A 138 3.96 1.83 -2.00
N TYR A 139 5.04 2.08 -2.74
CA TYR A 139 5.16 3.25 -3.62
C TYR A 139 4.06 3.29 -4.68
N HIS A 140 3.86 2.18 -5.40
CA HIS A 140 2.84 2.08 -6.45
C HIS A 140 1.44 2.28 -5.86
N ARG A 141 1.15 1.69 -4.70
CA ARG A 141 -0.11 1.92 -3.99
C ARG A 141 -0.32 3.42 -3.70
N ASN A 142 0.66 4.09 -3.10
CA ASN A 142 0.55 5.51 -2.76
C ASN A 142 0.42 6.40 -4.00
N PHE A 143 1.14 6.08 -5.07
CA PHE A 143 1.00 6.76 -6.36
C PHE A 143 -0.43 6.66 -6.89
N PHE A 144 -1.01 5.45 -6.94
CA PHE A 144 -2.37 5.27 -7.41
C PHE A 144 -3.42 5.92 -6.49
N GLU A 145 -3.22 5.91 -5.17
CA GLU A 145 -4.08 6.67 -4.25
C GLU A 145 -4.03 8.18 -4.50
N THR A 146 -2.82 8.72 -4.74
CA THR A 146 -2.64 10.14 -5.06
C THR A 146 -3.31 10.48 -6.39
N LEU A 147 -3.15 9.61 -7.39
CA LEU A 147 -3.80 9.75 -8.69
C LEU A 147 -5.32 9.68 -8.58
N ARG A 148 -5.85 8.76 -7.77
CA ARG A 148 -7.29 8.64 -7.47
C ARG A 148 -7.83 9.93 -6.86
N SER A 149 -7.13 10.49 -5.88
CA SER A 149 -7.49 11.75 -5.24
C SER A 149 -7.52 12.91 -6.25
N LEU A 150 -6.47 13.03 -7.07
CA LEU A 150 -6.37 14.05 -8.12
C LEU A 150 -7.55 13.97 -9.09
N ILE A 151 -7.88 12.77 -9.57
CA ILE A 151 -8.97 12.55 -10.53
C ILE A 151 -10.33 12.86 -9.90
N SER A 152 -10.52 12.52 -8.62
CA SER A 152 -11.72 12.87 -7.87
C SER A 152 -11.89 14.39 -7.78
N SER A 153 -10.84 15.12 -7.38
CA SER A 153 -10.87 16.59 -7.34
C SER A 153 -11.14 17.22 -8.71
N LEU A 154 -10.51 16.69 -9.76
CA LEU A 154 -10.70 17.13 -11.14
C LEU A 154 -12.16 16.94 -11.59
N ARG A 155 -12.77 15.79 -11.28
CA ARG A 155 -14.18 15.52 -11.57
C ARG A 155 -15.11 16.55 -10.91
N THR A 156 -14.88 16.86 -9.64
CA THR A 156 -15.67 17.87 -8.91
C THR A 156 -15.53 19.25 -9.57
N LYS A 157 -14.30 19.67 -9.87
CA LYS A 157 -14.02 20.94 -10.57
C LYS A 157 -14.70 21.04 -11.93
N VAL A 158 -14.71 19.94 -12.70
CA VAL A 158 -15.39 19.86 -14.00
C VAL A 158 -16.90 20.00 -13.83
N ALA A 159 -17.49 19.33 -12.85
CA ALA A 159 -18.92 19.42 -12.56
C ALA A 159 -19.33 20.84 -12.13
N GLU A 160 -18.57 21.46 -11.23
CA GLU A 160 -18.76 22.85 -10.82
C GLU A 160 -18.69 23.81 -12.02
N SER A 161 -17.70 23.63 -12.89
CA SER A 161 -17.53 24.46 -14.09
C SER A 161 -18.72 24.30 -15.05
N LYS A 162 -19.23 23.07 -15.24
CA LYS A 162 -20.45 22.82 -16.03
C LYS A 162 -21.66 23.52 -15.43
N ASN A 163 -21.85 23.45 -14.11
CA ASN A 163 -22.95 24.11 -13.43
C ASN A 163 -22.86 25.63 -13.52
N TRP A 164 -21.66 26.19 -13.33
CA TRP A 164 -21.43 27.62 -13.47
C TRP A 164 -21.70 28.11 -14.89
N LEU A 165 -21.20 27.39 -15.91
CA LEU A 165 -21.49 27.69 -17.32
C LEU A 165 -22.98 27.59 -17.63
N ALA A 166 -23.67 26.56 -17.14
CA ALA A 166 -25.10 26.38 -17.33
C ALA A 166 -25.89 27.55 -16.70
N ALA A 167 -25.56 27.94 -15.47
CA ALA A 167 -26.19 29.06 -14.78
C ALA A 167 -25.92 30.40 -15.50
N ASN A 168 -24.69 30.62 -15.96
CA ASN A 168 -24.32 31.82 -16.70
C ASN A 168 -25.06 31.89 -18.05
N ASN A 169 -25.10 30.79 -18.79
CA ASN A 169 -25.83 30.68 -20.04
C ASN A 169 -27.34 30.86 -19.86
N ALA A 170 -27.92 30.30 -18.79
CA ALA A 170 -29.33 30.49 -18.46
C ALA A 170 -29.64 31.96 -18.16
N ARG A 171 -28.82 32.64 -17.36
CA ARG A 171 -28.95 34.08 -17.09
C ARG A 171 -28.82 34.91 -18.37
N ALA A 172 -27.84 34.60 -19.23
CA ALA A 172 -27.65 35.30 -20.50
C ALA A 172 -28.86 35.15 -21.43
N LYS A 173 -29.40 33.93 -21.54
CA LYS A 173 -30.62 33.64 -22.32
C LYS A 173 -31.84 34.35 -21.74
N GLN A 174 -32.02 34.36 -20.42
CA GLN A 174 -33.14 35.02 -19.77
C GLN A 174 -33.08 36.54 -19.95
N LYS A 175 -31.91 37.17 -19.79
CA LYS A 175 -31.73 38.61 -20.03
C LYS A 175 -32.07 38.98 -21.48
N LYS A 176 -31.54 38.24 -22.46
CA LYS A 176 -31.87 38.47 -23.88
C LYS A 176 -33.35 38.21 -24.17
N GLY A 177 -33.89 37.08 -23.72
CA GLY A 177 -35.29 36.70 -23.95
C GLY A 177 -36.27 37.69 -23.34
N MET A 178 -36.06 38.11 -22.10
CA MET A 178 -36.92 39.08 -21.41
C MET A 178 -36.81 40.47 -22.05
N TYR A 179 -35.61 40.91 -22.43
CA TYR A 179 -35.40 42.15 -23.19
C TYR A 179 -36.19 42.14 -24.50
N TRP A 180 -36.00 41.10 -25.34
CA TRP A 180 -36.68 41.01 -26.64
C TRP A 180 -38.19 40.81 -26.51
N THR A 181 -38.65 40.09 -25.48
CA THR A 181 -40.08 39.93 -25.20
C THR A 181 -40.72 41.27 -24.85
N GLN A 182 -40.06 42.07 -24.02
CA GLN A 182 -40.56 43.37 -23.61
C GLN A 182 -40.45 44.40 -24.75
N ALA A 183 -39.38 44.35 -25.55
CA ALA A 183 -39.26 45.13 -26.78
C ALA A 183 -40.35 44.81 -27.80
N LYS A 184 -40.75 43.54 -27.94
CA LYS A 184 -41.86 43.14 -28.80
C LYS A 184 -43.22 43.62 -28.27
N LYS A 185 -43.45 43.57 -26.95
CA LYS A 185 -44.71 44.01 -26.32
C LYS A 185 -44.90 45.53 -26.33
N SER A 186 -43.85 46.27 -25.99
CA SER A 186 -43.91 47.71 -25.78
C SER A 186 -43.37 48.52 -26.97
N GLY A 187 -42.82 47.85 -27.98
CA GLY A 187 -42.30 48.46 -29.21
C GLY A 187 -41.13 49.40 -28.97
N THR A 188 -41.01 50.40 -29.85
CA THR A 188 -39.95 51.41 -29.83
C THR A 188 -39.89 52.25 -28.55
N LYS A 189 -41.02 52.41 -27.84
CA LYS A 189 -41.05 53.12 -26.54
C LYS A 189 -40.17 52.45 -25.47
N PHE A 190 -40.07 51.13 -25.51
CA PHE A 190 -39.25 50.39 -24.56
C PHE A 190 -37.77 50.40 -24.92
N THR A 191 -37.44 50.34 -26.21
CA THR A 191 -36.04 50.36 -26.67
C THR A 191 -35.41 51.75 -26.59
N LEU A 192 -36.21 52.82 -26.72
CA LEU A 192 -35.77 54.22 -26.70
C LEU A 192 -35.97 54.92 -25.34
N SER A 193 -36.40 54.19 -24.31
CA SER A 193 -36.46 54.72 -22.95
C SER A 193 -35.07 55.22 -22.53
N SER A 194 -34.98 56.47 -22.06
CA SER A 194 -33.74 57.13 -21.64
C SER A 194 -32.95 56.30 -20.62
N GLU A 195 -33.66 55.63 -19.71
CA GLU A 195 -33.07 54.74 -18.70
C GLU A 195 -32.40 53.51 -19.32
N ARG A 196 -32.96 52.95 -20.39
CA ARG A 196 -32.40 51.75 -21.05
C ARG A 196 -31.36 52.06 -22.09
N TYR A 197 -31.54 53.15 -22.85
CA TYR A 197 -30.62 53.56 -23.89
C TYR A 197 -29.19 53.70 -23.34
N MET A 198 -29.05 54.33 -22.17
CA MET A 198 -27.77 54.50 -21.48
C MET A 198 -27.12 53.19 -21.03
N VAL A 199 -27.92 52.21 -20.58
CA VAL A 199 -27.43 50.89 -20.14
C VAL A 199 -27.06 50.00 -21.32
N THR A 200 -27.77 50.10 -22.45
CA THR A 200 -27.46 49.32 -23.65
C THR A 200 -26.32 49.90 -24.50
N SER A 201 -26.06 51.21 -24.41
CA SER A 201 -24.99 51.86 -25.18
C SER A 201 -23.61 51.72 -24.54
N THR A 202 -23.54 51.40 -23.25
CA THR A 202 -22.28 51.38 -22.48
C THR A 202 -21.65 50.00 -22.30
N GLY A 203 -22.34 48.91 -22.66
CA GLY A 203 -21.79 47.55 -22.73
C GLY A 203 -21.87 46.76 -21.43
#